data_AF-A0A9P5ZUJ3-F1
#
_entry.id   AF-A0A9P5ZUJ3-F1
#
_cell.length_a   1.000
_cell.length_b   1.000
_cell.length_c   1.000
_cell.angle_alpha   90.00
_cell.angle_beta   90.00
_cell.angle_gamma   90.00
#
_symmetry.space_group_name_H-M   'P 1'
#
loop_
_entity.id
_entity.type
_entity.pdbx_description
1 polymer ?
#
loop_
_entity_poly.entity_id
_entity_poly.type
_entity_poly.pdbx_seq_one_letter_code
_entity_poly.pdbx_strand_id
1 'polypeptide(L)'
;MIGHCALFTEGGYLHRDVSDGTIMLLPKTMKDRKIPARLSQLQILLCSLTSVIDSMECTAVLIDGDAARNWSKDERPSRRYGTRPFISTRVARQALLARPASHYPTDDLRSFIWVLLHCLIRWSTKLTPKERLWWNALNSDEFDILYHAKLGIVVEWTKTSLFKNPDLPPTLLPFRDLLHDLFTKADFYEDAILSKEHSLTNLAPLFDSACKAFVQILERHIYLLPVEFPDATM
;
A
#
# COMPACT_ATOMS: atom_id res chain seq x y z
N MET A 1 -1.23 5.62 5.38
CA MET A 1 -0.42 4.55 5.99
C MET A 1 -0.31 4.63 7.51
N ILE A 2 0.15 5.72 8.13
CA ILE A 2 0.29 5.80 9.62
C ILE A 2 -1.03 5.54 10.34
N GLY A 3 -2.14 6.15 9.90
CA GLY A 3 -3.47 5.87 10.46
C GLY A 3 -3.92 4.41 10.33
N HIS A 4 -3.48 3.71 9.27
CA HIS A 4 -3.72 2.28 9.10
C HIS A 4 -2.90 1.43 10.08
N CYS A 5 -1.63 1.79 10.31
CA CYS A 5 -0.82 1.12 11.32
C CYS A 5 -1.46 1.24 12.72
N ALA A 6 -2.05 2.40 13.06
CA ALA A 6 -2.80 2.57 14.31
C ALA A 6 -4.07 1.70 14.35
N LEU A 7 -4.85 1.68 13.25
CA LEU A 7 -6.06 0.85 13.13
C LEU A 7 -5.80 -0.63 13.44
N PHE A 8 -4.68 -1.16 12.95
CA PHE A 8 -4.31 -2.56 13.20
C PHE A 8 -3.65 -2.77 14.57
N THR A 9 -2.61 -2.01 14.91
CA THR A 9 -1.81 -2.27 16.13
C THR A 9 -2.55 -1.96 17.43
N GLU A 10 -3.48 -1.00 17.40
CA GLU A 10 -4.24 -0.60 18.58
C GLU A 10 -5.70 -1.02 18.52
N GLY A 11 -6.33 -0.86 17.36
CA GLY A 11 -7.70 -1.28 17.15
C GLY A 11 -7.84 -2.79 16.94
N GLY A 12 -6.81 -3.47 16.43
CA GLY A 12 -6.91 -4.85 16.00
C GLY A 12 -7.76 -5.03 14.75
N TYR A 13 -7.89 -3.99 13.90
CA TYR A 13 -8.71 -4.02 12.69
C TYR A 13 -7.87 -3.98 11.40
N LEU A 14 -8.32 -4.74 10.41
CA LEU A 14 -7.94 -4.61 9.00
C LEU A 14 -8.92 -3.67 8.29
N HIS A 15 -8.44 -2.82 7.38
CA HIS A 15 -9.30 -1.95 6.57
C HIS A 15 -9.95 -2.73 5.43
N ARG A 16 -9.13 -3.49 4.67
CA ARG A 16 -9.50 -4.35 3.53
C ARG A 16 -10.01 -3.63 2.28
N ASP A 17 -10.02 -2.30 2.29
CA ASP A 17 -10.44 -1.48 1.15
C ASP A 17 -9.66 -0.16 1.05
N VAL A 18 -8.33 -0.22 1.17
CA VAL A 18 -7.47 0.95 0.95
C VAL A 18 -7.42 1.24 -0.55
N SER A 19 -7.87 2.43 -0.96
CA SER A 19 -7.96 2.88 -2.35
C SER A 19 -7.74 4.40 -2.45
N ASP A 20 -7.66 4.93 -3.68
CA ASP A 20 -7.65 6.39 -3.89
C ASP A 20 -9.00 7.05 -3.52
N GLY A 21 -10.08 6.28 -3.43
CA GLY A 21 -11.40 6.73 -2.94
C GLY A 21 -11.55 6.72 -1.42
N THR A 22 -10.75 5.93 -0.69
CA THR A 22 -10.82 5.85 0.78
C THR A 22 -9.75 6.67 1.50
N ILE A 23 -8.85 7.32 0.76
CA ILE A 23 -7.87 8.27 1.30
C ILE A 23 -8.37 9.69 1.02
N MET A 24 -8.93 10.33 2.04
CA MET A 24 -9.47 11.69 1.91
C MET A 24 -8.43 12.73 2.32
N LEU A 25 -8.07 13.62 1.40
CA LEU A 25 -7.28 14.81 1.70
C LEU A 25 -8.13 15.80 2.49
N LEU A 26 -7.53 16.38 3.53
CA LEU A 26 -8.19 17.37 4.36
C LEU A 26 -8.01 18.76 3.75
N PRO A 27 -9.07 19.58 3.65
CA PRO A 27 -8.97 20.93 3.09
C PRO A 27 -8.08 21.84 3.95
N LYS A 28 -7.94 21.52 5.24
CA LYS A 28 -7.00 22.16 6.14
C LYS A 28 -6.30 21.10 6.96
N THR A 29 -4.99 21.21 7.03
CA THR A 29 -4.15 20.39 7.88
C THR A 29 -4.58 20.50 9.35
N MET A 30 -4.86 19.35 9.97
CA MET A 30 -5.14 19.30 11.41
C MET A 30 -3.83 19.18 12.19
N LYS A 31 -3.60 20.11 13.10
CA LYS A 31 -2.47 20.09 14.04
C LYS A 31 -2.86 19.31 15.31
N ASP A 32 -1.88 18.86 16.09
CA ASP A 32 -2.04 18.24 17.42
C ASP A 32 -2.71 16.85 17.46
N ARG A 33 -2.53 16.04 16.42
CA ARG A 33 -2.96 14.62 16.47
C ARG A 33 -1.94 13.80 17.25
N LYS A 34 -2.33 13.34 18.45
CA LYS A 34 -1.53 12.36 19.19
C LYS A 34 -1.43 11.07 18.37
N ILE A 35 -0.21 10.74 17.93
CA ILE A 35 0.11 9.38 17.52
C ILE A 35 -0.02 8.52 18.79
N PRO A 36 -0.89 7.50 18.78
CA PRO A 36 -1.21 6.84 20.02
C PRO A 36 -0.04 5.99 20.57
N ALA A 37 -0.02 5.79 21.88
CA ALA A 37 1.19 5.45 22.64
C ALA A 37 1.75 4.05 22.37
N ARG A 38 0.99 3.11 21.79
CA ARG A 38 1.53 1.79 21.42
C ARG A 38 2.31 1.83 20.11
N LEU A 39 2.09 2.87 19.31
CA LEU A 39 3.01 3.24 18.27
C LEU A 39 4.25 3.96 18.82
N SER A 40 4.49 4.06 20.13
CA SER A 40 5.62 4.82 20.71
C SER A 40 7.00 4.49 20.14
N GLN A 41 7.29 3.26 19.71
CA GLN A 41 8.53 2.96 18.97
C GLN A 41 8.49 3.46 17.53
N LEU A 42 7.33 3.35 16.86
CA LEU A 42 7.10 4.02 15.59
C LEU A 42 7.21 5.53 15.78
N GLN A 43 6.71 6.09 16.89
CA GLN A 43 6.75 7.49 17.25
C GLN A 43 8.18 7.93 17.54
N ILE A 44 8.99 7.14 18.26
CA ILE A 44 10.42 7.40 18.48
C ILE A 44 11.16 7.39 17.14
N LEU A 45 10.87 6.39 16.30
CA LEU A 45 11.40 6.35 14.94
C LEU A 45 10.97 7.62 14.19
N LEU A 46 9.68 7.86 14.04
CA LEU A 46 9.06 9.02 13.39
C LEU A 46 9.56 10.38 13.95
N CYS A 47 9.85 10.48 15.25
CA CYS A 47 10.41 11.68 15.88
C CYS A 47 11.93 11.82 15.63
N SER A 48 12.63 10.74 15.32
CA SER A 48 14.00 10.77 14.79
C SER A 48 14.06 11.00 13.27
N LEU A 49 12.91 10.90 12.57
CA LEU A 49 12.72 11.18 11.14
C LEU A 49 12.32 12.67 10.95
N THR A 50 13.27 13.56 11.24
CA THR A 50 13.12 15.01 11.52
C THR A 50 12.75 15.92 10.33
N SER A 51 11.99 15.48 9.33
CA SER A 51 11.57 16.37 8.22
C SER A 51 10.14 16.21 7.75
N VAL A 52 9.51 15.05 7.97
CA VAL A 52 8.16 14.75 7.47
C VAL A 52 7.12 14.76 8.59
N ILE A 53 7.54 14.54 9.84
CA ILE A 53 6.64 14.28 10.98
C ILE A 53 6.74 15.35 12.08
N ASP A 54 7.62 16.34 11.94
CA ASP A 54 7.82 17.39 12.95
C ASP A 54 6.56 18.22 13.23
N SER A 55 5.57 18.23 12.33
CA SER A 55 4.39 19.06 12.52
C SER A 55 3.22 18.34 13.23
N MET A 56 3.27 17.02 13.47
CA MET A 56 2.09 16.22 13.91
C MET A 56 0.82 16.54 13.11
N GLU A 57 1.03 16.92 11.86
CA GLU A 57 0.00 17.41 10.97
C GLU A 57 -0.65 16.25 10.24
N CYS A 58 -1.97 16.20 10.32
CA CYS A 58 -2.78 15.27 9.54
C CYS A 58 -3.32 16.04 8.33
N THR A 59 -2.81 15.68 7.16
CA THR A 59 -3.23 16.20 5.84
C THR A 59 -4.19 15.26 5.13
N ALA A 60 -4.28 14.00 5.56
CA ALA A 60 -5.18 13.00 5.00
C ALA A 60 -5.70 12.03 6.07
N VAL A 61 -6.91 11.52 5.86
CA VAL A 61 -7.53 10.50 6.71
C VAL A 61 -7.97 9.30 5.89
N LEU A 62 -7.82 8.11 6.46
CA LEU A 62 -8.39 6.88 5.92
C LEU A 62 -9.84 6.79 6.38
N ILE A 63 -10.78 6.69 5.45
CA ILE A 63 -12.23 6.64 5.67
C ILE A 63 -12.81 5.34 5.14
N ASP A 64 -14.13 5.16 5.28
CA ASP A 64 -14.88 4.01 4.78
C ASP A 64 -14.46 2.66 5.39
N GLY A 65 -14.70 2.56 6.71
CA GLY A 65 -14.43 1.36 7.48
C GLY A 65 -15.49 0.26 7.37
N ASP A 66 -16.43 0.32 6.41
CA ASP A 66 -17.52 -0.67 6.29
C ASP A 66 -16.99 -2.08 5.95
N ALA A 67 -15.90 -2.10 5.19
CA ALA A 67 -15.15 -3.31 4.91
C ALA A 67 -14.27 -3.75 6.09
N ALA A 68 -14.04 -2.92 7.11
CA ALA A 68 -13.07 -3.22 8.15
C ALA A 68 -13.49 -4.41 9.03
N ARG A 69 -12.52 -5.21 9.48
CA ARG A 69 -12.77 -6.40 10.32
C ARG A 69 -11.74 -6.54 11.43
N ASN A 70 -12.20 -7.04 12.57
CA ASN A 70 -11.33 -7.33 13.69
C ASN A 70 -10.55 -8.61 13.41
N TRP A 71 -9.22 -8.52 13.45
CA TRP A 71 -8.28 -9.61 13.16
C TRP A 71 -8.29 -10.70 14.24
N SER A 72 -8.53 -10.33 15.51
CA SER A 72 -8.45 -11.26 16.65
C SER A 72 -9.67 -12.16 16.83
N LYS A 73 -10.74 -11.93 16.07
CA LYS A 73 -11.95 -12.76 16.12
C LYS A 73 -11.94 -13.71 14.94
N ASP A 74 -12.15 -15.01 15.19
CA ASP A 74 -12.21 -16.07 14.17
C ASP A 74 -12.91 -15.57 12.90
N GLU A 75 -12.10 -15.35 11.86
CA GLU A 75 -12.55 -14.72 10.64
C GLU A 75 -13.59 -15.59 9.97
N ARG A 76 -14.78 -15.03 9.73
CA ARG A 76 -15.65 -15.57 8.69
C ARG A 76 -15.14 -15.04 7.35
N PRO A 77 -14.88 -15.92 6.37
CA PRO A 77 -14.45 -15.50 5.05
C PRO A 77 -15.42 -14.48 4.43
N SER A 78 -14.87 -13.45 3.79
CA SER A 78 -15.66 -12.34 3.22
C SER A 78 -15.84 -12.51 1.71
N ARG A 79 -16.98 -12.06 1.19
CA ARG A 79 -17.18 -11.91 -0.27
C ARG A 79 -16.63 -10.59 -0.82
N ARG A 80 -16.28 -9.63 0.05
CA ARG A 80 -15.66 -8.36 -0.34
C ARG A 80 -14.14 -8.55 -0.40
N TYR A 81 -13.57 -8.31 -1.57
CA TYR A 81 -12.13 -8.33 -1.84
C TYR A 81 -11.47 -6.95 -1.73
N GLY A 82 -12.28 -5.87 -1.70
CA GLY A 82 -11.83 -4.49 -1.80
C GLY A 82 -11.90 -3.95 -3.24
N THR A 83 -11.43 -2.72 -3.42
CA THR A 83 -11.43 -2.00 -4.70
C THR A 83 -10.34 -2.56 -5.63
N ARG A 84 -10.75 -3.14 -6.77
CA ARG A 84 -9.93 -4.01 -7.65
C ARG A 84 -8.52 -3.50 -7.99
N PRO A 85 -8.31 -2.26 -8.46
CA PRO A 85 -6.95 -1.78 -8.77
C PRO A 85 -5.99 -1.84 -7.58
N PHE A 86 -6.51 -1.79 -6.35
CA PHE A 86 -5.74 -1.59 -5.14
C PHE A 86 -5.62 -2.85 -4.27
N ILE A 87 -6.36 -3.92 -4.55
CA ILE A 87 -6.20 -5.18 -3.82
C ILE A 87 -4.80 -5.77 -4.03
N SER A 88 -4.29 -6.52 -3.06
CA SER A 88 -3.00 -7.19 -3.19
C SER A 88 -3.04 -8.28 -4.29
N THR A 89 -1.88 -8.66 -4.81
CA THR A 89 -1.77 -9.76 -5.79
C THR A 89 -2.33 -11.06 -5.24
N ARG A 90 -2.16 -11.32 -3.93
CA ARG A 90 -2.68 -12.50 -3.24
C ARG A 90 -4.21 -12.48 -3.14
N VAL A 91 -4.81 -11.34 -2.80
CA VAL A 91 -6.28 -11.20 -2.76
C VAL A 91 -6.87 -11.32 -4.17
N ALA A 92 -6.22 -10.72 -5.19
CA ALA A 92 -6.61 -10.92 -6.59
C ALA A 92 -6.57 -12.40 -7.00
N ARG A 93 -5.56 -13.15 -6.54
CA ARG A 93 -5.47 -14.60 -6.77
C ARG A 93 -6.63 -15.38 -6.12
N GLN A 94 -7.02 -15.00 -4.91
CA GLN A 94 -8.17 -15.63 -4.24
C GLN A 94 -9.45 -15.41 -5.03
N ALA A 95 -9.68 -14.17 -5.49
CA ALA A 95 -10.81 -13.83 -6.32
C ALA A 95 -10.84 -14.61 -7.64
N LEU A 96 -9.69 -14.71 -8.34
CA LEU A 96 -9.53 -15.51 -9.55
C LEU A 96 -9.89 -16.99 -9.31
N LEU A 97 -9.48 -17.55 -8.18
CA LEU A 97 -9.76 -18.95 -7.82
C LEU A 97 -11.16 -19.15 -7.22
N ALA A 98 -12.03 -18.14 -7.27
CA ALA A 98 -13.35 -18.13 -6.63
C ALA A 98 -13.31 -18.54 -5.14
N ARG A 99 -12.19 -18.23 -4.47
CA ARG A 99 -11.99 -18.48 -3.04
C ARG A 99 -12.42 -17.27 -2.25
N PRO A 100 -13.00 -17.45 -1.06
CA PRO A 100 -13.33 -16.33 -0.20
C PRO A 100 -12.13 -15.41 0.07
N ALA A 101 -12.39 -14.11 0.21
CA ALA A 101 -11.37 -13.14 0.57
C ALA A 101 -10.92 -13.40 2.02
N SER A 102 -9.63 -13.69 2.18
CA SER A 102 -8.94 -13.72 3.47
C SER A 102 -7.81 -12.70 3.36
N HIS A 103 -7.89 -11.65 4.16
CA HIS A 103 -6.94 -10.54 4.16
C HIS A 103 -6.01 -10.67 5.36
N TYR A 104 -4.74 -10.37 5.15
CA TYR A 104 -3.72 -10.16 6.15
C TYR A 104 -3.44 -8.67 6.30
N PRO A 105 -2.83 -8.27 7.43
CA PRO A 105 -2.41 -6.89 7.66
C PRO A 105 -1.52 -6.31 6.55
N THR A 106 -0.69 -7.15 5.92
CA THR A 106 0.19 -6.72 4.81
C THR A 106 -0.53 -6.47 3.50
N ASP A 107 -1.74 -6.98 3.30
CA ASP A 107 -2.49 -6.68 2.07
C ASP A 107 -2.88 -5.20 2.02
N ASP A 108 -3.30 -4.63 3.15
CA ASP A 108 -3.58 -3.19 3.24
C ASP A 108 -2.31 -2.35 3.03
N LEU A 109 -1.15 -2.80 3.52
CA LEU A 109 0.13 -2.13 3.23
C LEU A 109 0.46 -2.19 1.73
N ARG A 110 0.25 -3.34 1.10
CA ARG A 110 0.44 -3.53 -0.34
C ARG A 110 -0.56 -2.71 -1.14
N SER A 111 -1.77 -2.47 -0.65
CA SER A 111 -2.74 -1.56 -1.25
C SER A 111 -2.24 -0.12 -1.34
N PHE A 112 -1.52 0.40 -0.33
CA PHE A 112 -0.91 1.73 -0.44
C PHE A 112 0.12 1.83 -1.59
N ILE A 113 0.87 0.77 -1.87
CA ILE A 113 1.79 0.72 -3.01
C ILE A 113 1.03 0.78 -4.33
N TRP A 114 -0.07 0.01 -4.43
CA TRP A 114 -0.93 0.03 -5.61
C TRP A 114 -1.61 1.39 -5.81
N VAL A 115 -2.04 2.06 -4.74
CA VAL A 115 -2.57 3.44 -4.81
C VAL A 115 -1.50 4.38 -5.36
N LEU A 116 -0.27 4.33 -4.82
CA LEU A 116 0.82 5.17 -5.31
C LEU A 116 1.08 4.94 -6.81
N LEU A 117 1.28 3.67 -7.22
CA LEU A 117 1.52 3.35 -8.63
C LEU A 117 0.36 3.80 -9.53
N HIS A 118 -0.88 3.53 -9.12
CA HIS A 118 -2.07 3.92 -9.86
C HIS A 118 -2.15 5.45 -10.04
N CYS A 119 -1.91 6.21 -8.98
CA CYS A 119 -1.85 7.67 -9.04
C CYS A 119 -0.74 8.12 -9.99
N LEU A 120 0.49 7.61 -9.86
CA LEU A 120 1.60 8.00 -10.74
C LEU A 120 1.30 7.77 -12.23
N ILE A 121 0.63 6.67 -12.58
CA ILE A 121 0.18 6.40 -13.95
C ILE A 121 -0.96 7.34 -14.35
N ARG A 122 -1.96 7.51 -13.48
CA ARG A 122 -3.13 8.38 -13.73
C ARG A 122 -2.74 9.83 -14.03
N TRP A 123 -1.75 10.36 -13.31
CA TRP A 123 -1.27 11.74 -13.44
C TRP A 123 -0.15 11.89 -14.49
N SER A 124 0.23 10.81 -15.17
CA SER A 124 1.22 10.85 -16.24
C SER A 124 0.62 11.50 -17.49
N THR A 125 1.26 12.56 -17.99
CA THR A 125 0.80 13.30 -19.18
C THR A 125 0.95 12.50 -20.47
N LYS A 126 1.85 11.51 -20.51
CA LYS A 126 2.11 10.68 -21.68
C LYS A 126 2.43 9.24 -21.30
N LEU A 127 1.41 8.39 -21.41
CA LEU A 127 1.57 6.94 -21.21
C LEU A 127 2.34 6.28 -22.35
N THR A 128 3.43 5.60 -22.00
CA THR A 128 4.09 4.58 -22.82
C THR A 128 3.12 3.45 -23.19
N PRO A 129 3.39 2.66 -24.25
CA PRO A 129 2.57 1.48 -24.56
C PRO A 129 2.44 0.52 -23.36
N LYS A 130 3.52 0.35 -22.60
CA LYS A 130 3.57 -0.50 -21.41
C LYS A 130 2.69 0.02 -20.27
N GLU A 131 2.77 1.30 -19.93
CA GLU A 131 1.87 1.88 -18.92
C GLU A 131 0.41 1.81 -19.34
N ARG A 132 0.12 1.98 -20.63
CA ARG A 132 -1.26 1.88 -21.13
C ARG A 132 -1.81 0.47 -20.96
N LEU A 133 -0.96 -0.54 -21.20
CA LEU A 133 -1.30 -1.94 -20.90
C LEU A 133 -1.51 -2.15 -19.40
N TRP A 134 -0.64 -1.63 -18.54
CA TRP A 134 -0.80 -1.70 -17.09
C TRP A 134 -2.07 -1.00 -16.62
N TRP A 135 -2.35 0.21 -17.11
CA TRP A 135 -3.53 0.99 -16.79
C TRP A 135 -4.80 0.21 -17.12
N ASN A 136 -4.90 -0.30 -18.34
CA ASN A 136 -6.07 -1.06 -18.78
C ASN A 136 -6.24 -2.35 -17.97
N ALA A 137 -5.15 -3.05 -17.68
CA ALA A 137 -5.21 -4.32 -16.96
C ALA A 137 -5.50 -4.14 -15.46
N LEU A 138 -4.93 -3.11 -14.81
CA LEU A 138 -5.20 -2.79 -13.40
C LEU A 138 -6.64 -2.31 -13.17
N ASN A 139 -7.25 -1.70 -14.19
CA ASN A 139 -8.65 -1.26 -14.18
C ASN A 139 -9.61 -2.28 -14.82
N SER A 140 -9.13 -3.49 -15.13
CA SER A 140 -9.98 -4.53 -15.72
C SER A 140 -11.04 -5.02 -14.72
N ASP A 141 -12.22 -5.34 -15.25
CA ASP A 141 -13.27 -6.01 -14.50
C ASP A 141 -13.05 -7.52 -14.35
N GLU A 142 -12.08 -8.06 -15.07
CA GLU A 142 -11.74 -9.48 -15.09
C GLU A 142 -10.55 -9.79 -14.17
N PHE A 143 -10.75 -10.69 -13.20
CA PHE A 143 -9.75 -10.99 -12.18
C PHE A 143 -8.52 -11.72 -12.71
N ASP A 144 -8.64 -12.46 -13.82
CA ASP A 144 -7.50 -13.09 -14.51
C ASP A 144 -6.56 -12.04 -15.10
N ILE A 145 -7.10 -11.07 -15.85
CA ILE A 145 -6.34 -9.93 -16.39
C ILE A 145 -5.66 -9.16 -15.26
N LEU A 146 -6.43 -8.80 -14.22
CA LEU A 146 -5.92 -8.05 -13.07
C LEU A 146 -4.80 -8.80 -12.33
N TYR A 147 -5.02 -10.08 -12.01
CA TYR A 147 -4.06 -10.90 -11.28
C TYR A 147 -2.76 -11.07 -12.07
N HIS A 148 -2.85 -11.44 -13.35
CA HIS A 148 -1.66 -11.65 -14.18
C HIS A 148 -0.87 -10.35 -14.40
N ALA A 149 -1.54 -9.21 -14.56
CA ALA A 149 -0.88 -7.92 -14.64
C ALA A 149 -0.17 -7.56 -13.34
N LYS A 150 -0.82 -7.71 -12.18
CA LYS A 150 -0.20 -7.46 -10.87
C LYS A 150 1.01 -8.35 -10.64
N LEU A 151 0.93 -9.63 -11.01
CA LEU A 151 2.06 -10.56 -10.91
C LEU A 151 3.23 -10.11 -11.78
N GLY A 152 2.98 -9.74 -13.03
CA GLY A 152 4.01 -9.23 -13.94
C GLY A 152 4.68 -7.96 -13.41
N ILE A 153 3.89 -6.99 -12.94
CA ILE A 153 4.37 -5.74 -12.35
C ILE A 153 5.24 -6.04 -11.12
N VAL A 154 4.78 -6.88 -10.19
CA VAL A 154 5.58 -7.26 -9.01
C VAL A 154 6.92 -7.86 -9.43
N VAL A 155 6.92 -8.82 -10.36
CA VAL A 155 8.14 -9.47 -10.85
C VAL A 155 9.13 -8.46 -11.45
N GLU A 156 8.65 -7.49 -12.22
CA GLU A 156 9.49 -6.45 -12.80
C GLU A 156 10.11 -5.54 -11.74
N TRP A 157 9.33 -5.16 -10.72
CA TRP A 157 9.81 -4.28 -9.66
C TRP A 157 10.65 -5.00 -8.61
N THR A 158 10.51 -6.32 -8.41
CA THR A 158 11.31 -7.04 -7.39
C THR A 158 12.57 -7.71 -7.95
N LYS A 159 12.58 -8.15 -9.22
CA LYS A 159 13.76 -8.80 -9.80
C LYS A 159 14.82 -7.78 -10.20
N THR A 160 15.96 -7.79 -9.48
CA THR A 160 17.10 -6.89 -9.71
C THR A 160 17.60 -6.85 -11.15
N SER A 161 17.54 -7.96 -11.89
CA SER A 161 17.97 -8.02 -13.29
C SER A 161 17.02 -7.24 -14.22
N LEU A 162 15.72 -7.30 -13.98
CA LEU A 162 14.69 -6.57 -14.74
C LEU A 162 14.62 -5.10 -14.30
N PHE A 163 14.77 -4.88 -13.00
CA PHE A 163 14.83 -3.55 -12.41
C PHE A 163 15.97 -2.69 -12.99
N LYS A 164 17.11 -3.27 -13.36
CA LYS A 164 18.30 -2.51 -13.83
C LYS A 164 18.12 -1.78 -15.15
N ASN A 165 17.21 -2.23 -16.02
CA ASN A 165 17.00 -1.63 -17.33
C ASN A 165 15.50 -1.57 -17.69
N PRO A 166 14.71 -0.82 -16.91
CA PRO A 166 13.28 -0.79 -17.14
C PRO A 166 13.03 0.31 -18.19
N ASP A 167 12.31 -0.03 -19.25
CA ASP A 167 11.71 0.94 -20.18
C ASP A 167 10.65 1.73 -19.41
N LEU A 168 11.12 2.63 -18.52
CA LEU A 168 10.28 3.42 -17.65
C LEU A 168 9.94 4.74 -18.32
N PRO A 169 8.65 5.11 -18.29
CA PRO A 169 8.19 6.43 -18.61
C PRO A 169 8.93 7.49 -17.79
N PRO A 170 9.16 8.69 -18.33
CA PRO A 170 9.74 9.80 -17.57
C PRO A 170 9.00 10.11 -16.27
N THR A 171 7.68 9.88 -16.22
CA THR A 171 6.86 10.09 -15.01
C THR A 171 7.18 9.10 -13.88
N LEU A 172 7.50 7.84 -14.21
CA LEU A 172 7.81 6.81 -13.21
C LEU A 172 9.28 6.75 -12.85
N LEU A 173 10.15 7.28 -13.71
CA LEU A 173 11.61 7.24 -13.53
C LEU A 173 12.07 7.86 -12.19
N PRO A 174 11.55 9.01 -11.73
CA PRO A 174 11.89 9.56 -10.42
C PRO A 174 11.52 8.65 -9.26
N PHE A 175 10.45 7.88 -9.37
CA PHE A 175 9.93 7.01 -8.30
C PHE A 175 10.48 5.59 -8.37
N ARG A 176 11.43 5.33 -9.28
CA ARG A 176 11.93 3.98 -9.56
C ARG A 176 12.43 3.27 -8.30
N ASP A 177 13.34 3.93 -7.57
CA ASP A 177 13.96 3.33 -6.39
C ASP A 177 12.93 3.18 -5.24
N LEU A 178 12.03 4.16 -5.10
CA LEU A 178 10.91 4.10 -4.16
C LEU A 178 10.01 2.88 -4.42
N LEU A 179 9.55 2.71 -5.65
CA LEU A 179 8.67 1.59 -6.02
C LEU A 179 9.39 0.25 -5.87
N HIS A 180 10.66 0.16 -6.26
CA HIS A 180 11.47 -1.05 -6.07
C HIS A 180 11.58 -1.44 -4.59
N ASP A 181 11.97 -0.49 -3.74
CA ASP A 181 12.13 -0.73 -2.30
C ASP A 181 10.79 -1.17 -1.66
N LEU A 182 9.70 -0.48 -2.01
CA LEU A 182 8.35 -0.80 -1.52
C LEU A 182 7.89 -2.20 -1.96
N PHE A 183 7.97 -2.52 -3.26
CA PHE A 183 7.54 -3.82 -3.77
C PHE A 183 8.39 -4.96 -3.21
N THR A 184 9.72 -4.78 -3.16
CA THR A 184 10.66 -5.78 -2.62
C THR A 184 10.40 -6.04 -1.14
N LYS A 185 10.19 -4.97 -0.36
CA LYS A 185 9.90 -5.11 1.07
C LYS A 185 8.52 -5.71 1.32
N ALA A 186 7.53 -5.39 0.49
CA ALA A 186 6.21 -6.01 0.56
C ALA A 186 6.27 -7.52 0.31
N ASP A 187 7.06 -7.96 -0.67
CA ASP A 187 7.23 -9.38 -1.00
C ASP A 187 7.85 -10.15 0.17
N PHE A 188 8.92 -9.59 0.73
CA PHE A 188 9.58 -10.15 1.91
C PHE A 188 8.60 -10.37 3.09
N TYR A 189 7.74 -9.39 3.40
CA TYR A 189 6.81 -9.53 4.51
C TYR A 189 5.60 -10.42 4.19
N GLU A 190 5.16 -10.48 2.94
CA GLU A 190 4.14 -11.44 2.52
C GLU A 190 4.64 -12.87 2.71
N ASP A 191 5.85 -13.19 2.23
CA ASP A 191 6.48 -14.51 2.42
C ASP A 191 6.69 -14.84 3.90
N ALA A 192 7.13 -13.86 4.70
CA ALA A 192 7.32 -14.03 6.14
C ALA A 192 6.02 -14.28 6.91
N ILE A 193 4.88 -13.74 6.44
CA ILE A 193 3.56 -14.00 7.02
C ILE A 193 3.08 -15.39 6.63
N LEU A 194 3.15 -15.73 5.34
CA LEU A 194 2.68 -17.02 4.83
C LEU A 194 3.46 -18.20 5.45
N SER A 195 4.77 -18.04 5.65
CA SER A 195 5.59 -19.06 6.34
C SER A 195 5.24 -19.26 7.83
N LYS A 196 4.57 -18.28 8.47
CA LYS A 196 4.14 -18.31 9.88
C LYS A 196 2.64 -18.55 10.05
N GLU A 197 1.90 -18.67 8.96
CA GLU A 197 0.43 -18.80 8.98
C GLU A 197 -0.01 -20.05 9.76
N HIS A 198 0.74 -21.15 9.65
CA HIS A 198 0.42 -22.42 10.31
C HIS A 198 0.57 -22.41 11.83
N SER A 199 1.27 -21.42 12.43
CA SER A 199 1.47 -21.37 13.88
C SER A 199 0.42 -20.54 14.63
N LEU A 200 -0.57 -19.93 13.96
CA LEU A 200 -1.59 -19.03 14.56
C LEU A 200 -0.95 -17.95 15.47
N THR A 201 0.32 -17.66 15.25
CA THR A 201 1.11 -16.78 16.11
C THR A 201 0.69 -15.35 15.90
N ASN A 202 0.77 -14.56 16.97
CA ASN A 202 0.60 -13.12 16.95
C ASN A 202 1.42 -12.48 15.82
N LEU A 203 0.76 -12.07 14.72
CA LEU A 203 1.39 -11.41 13.57
C LEU A 203 1.74 -9.94 13.86
N ALA A 204 1.31 -9.38 15.00
CA ALA A 204 1.52 -7.97 15.32
C ALA A 204 2.99 -7.53 15.28
N PRO A 205 3.99 -8.29 15.79
CA PRO A 205 5.40 -7.90 15.68
C PRO A 205 5.91 -7.86 14.24
N LEU A 206 5.42 -8.78 13.40
CA LEU A 206 5.81 -8.82 11.98
C LEU A 206 5.19 -7.67 11.20
N PHE A 207 3.92 -7.36 11.48
CA PHE A 207 3.26 -6.18 10.92
C PHE A 207 3.89 -4.86 11.40
N ASP A 208 4.22 -4.74 12.69
CA ASP A 208 4.93 -3.56 13.21
C ASP A 208 6.27 -3.34 12.49
N SER A 209 7.02 -4.43 12.29
CA SER A 209 8.26 -4.40 11.50
C SER A 209 8.00 -3.95 10.05
N ALA A 210 6.90 -4.42 9.43
CA ALA A 210 6.51 -4.02 8.08
C ALA A 210 6.14 -2.54 8.00
N CYS A 211 5.31 -2.03 8.91
CA CYS A 211 4.99 -0.61 9.02
C CYS A 211 6.25 0.24 9.16
N LYS A 212 7.17 -0.12 10.06
CA LYS A 212 8.45 0.60 10.25
C LYS A 212 9.28 0.65 8.98
N ALA A 213 9.44 -0.49 8.30
CA ALA A 213 10.21 -0.57 7.08
C ALA A 213 9.59 0.30 5.96
N PHE A 214 8.27 0.30 5.81
CA PHE A 214 7.58 1.12 4.80
C PHE A 214 7.73 2.61 5.09
N VAL A 215 7.60 3.02 6.36
CA VAL A 215 7.81 4.42 6.75
C VAL A 215 9.23 4.87 6.43
N GLN A 216 10.25 4.06 6.77
CA GLN A 216 11.65 4.36 6.47
C GLN A 216 11.94 4.47 4.97
N ILE A 217 11.29 3.63 4.16
CA ILE A 217 11.40 3.70 2.69
C ILE A 217 10.79 5.02 2.20
N LEU A 218 9.56 5.35 2.62
CA LEU A 218 8.90 6.60 2.20
C LEU A 218 9.71 7.84 2.60
N GLU A 219 10.26 7.86 3.81
CA GLU A 219 11.07 8.98 4.29
C GLU A 219 12.35 9.14 3.48
N ARG A 220 13.09 8.05 3.24
CA ARG A 220 14.30 8.07 2.41
C ARG A 220 14.03 8.67 1.04
N HIS A 221 12.83 8.48 0.52
CA HIS A 221 12.42 8.87 -0.83
C HIS A 221 11.46 10.07 -0.85
N ILE A 222 11.24 10.75 0.29
CA ILE A 222 10.24 11.82 0.40
C ILE A 222 10.52 12.97 -0.59
N TYR A 223 11.81 13.23 -0.84
CA TYR A 223 12.27 14.26 -1.77
C TYR A 223 11.88 13.99 -3.24
N LEU A 224 11.48 12.76 -3.56
CA LEU A 224 11.00 12.38 -4.88
C LEU A 224 9.51 12.64 -5.05
N LEU A 225 8.75 12.77 -3.95
CA LEU A 225 7.31 13.01 -3.99
C LEU A 225 7.05 14.48 -4.33
N PRO A 226 6.22 14.78 -5.35
CA PRO A 226 5.90 16.14 -5.71
C PRO A 226 5.15 16.81 -4.56
N VAL A 227 5.57 18.01 -4.17
CA VAL A 227 4.88 18.83 -3.17
C VAL A 227 3.55 19.36 -3.72
N GLU A 228 3.47 19.50 -5.04
CA GLU A 228 2.29 19.89 -5.81
C GLU A 228 2.16 18.94 -7.01
N PHE A 229 1.03 18.26 -7.13
CA PHE A 229 0.68 17.60 -8.39
C PHE A 229 0.20 18.70 -9.35
N PRO A 230 0.71 18.78 -10.58
CA PRO A 230 0.16 19.72 -11.55
C PRO A 230 -1.34 19.46 -11.68
N ASP A 231 -2.15 20.52 -11.59
CA ASP A 231 -3.59 20.44 -11.74
C ASP A 231 -3.90 19.58 -12.98
N ALA A 232 -4.59 18.44 -12.80
CA ALA A 232 -5.16 17.77 -13.94
C ALA A 232 -6.23 18.69 -14.49
N THR A 233 -5.88 19.43 -15.53
CA THR A 233 -6.84 19.82 -16.54
C THR A 233 -7.37 18.53 -17.16
N MET A 234 -8.46 18.00 -16.58
CA MET A 234 -9.39 17.13 -17.29
C MET A 234 -10.20 17.97 -18.27
#